data_AF-A0A2T1N6Y0-F1
#
_entry.id   AF-A0A2T1N6Y0-F1
#
_cell.length_a   1.000
_cell.length_b   1.000
_cell.length_c   1.000
_cell.angle_alpha   90.00
_cell.angle_beta   90.00
_cell.angle_gamma   90.00
#
_symmetry.space_group_name_H-M   'P 1'
#
loop_
_entity.id
_entity.type
_entity.pdbx_description
1 polymer ?
#
loop_
_entity_poly.entity_id
_entity_poly.type
_entity_poly.pdbx_seq_one_letter_code
_entity_poly.pdbx_strand_id
1 'polypeptide(L)'
;MTETEIKTVVELEKWLKENCYPMNSYSINGNAIYEGFGLENNGGLFQWFYTERGDKQTLEYFANEKEAVEYALKKIKSDEHANRNYIGMYKSDQEVKQILSEMKKRGIEYWTDKIPYGGMNDWRTRIFVIGCGIKNAKDLVKNE
;
A
#
# COMPACT_ATOMS: atom_id res chain seq x y z
N MET A 1 -5.08 -8.22 -17.44
CA MET A 1 -3.63 -8.22 -17.67
C MET A 1 -3.05 -9.36 -16.86
N THR A 2 -2.41 -10.31 -17.53
CA THR A 2 -1.74 -11.43 -16.85
C THR A 2 -0.33 -11.00 -16.43
N GLU A 3 0.25 -11.66 -15.42
CA GLU A 3 1.53 -11.23 -14.81
C GLU A 3 2.70 -11.19 -15.81
N THR A 4 2.64 -12.03 -16.84
CA THR A 4 3.63 -12.08 -17.94
C THR A 4 3.55 -10.90 -18.92
N GLU A 5 2.58 -9.99 -18.75
CA GLU A 5 2.35 -8.84 -19.63
C GLU A 5 2.85 -7.51 -19.05
N ILE A 6 3.17 -7.43 -17.75
CA ILE A 6 3.57 -6.17 -17.11
C ILE A 6 5.06 -5.92 -17.40
N LYS A 7 5.36 -5.01 -18.33
CA LYS A 7 6.72 -4.75 -18.81
C LYS A 7 7.16 -3.30 -18.64
N THR A 8 6.22 -2.40 -18.44
CA THR A 8 6.45 -0.96 -18.28
C THR A 8 5.99 -0.46 -16.92
N VAL A 9 6.55 0.66 -16.48
CA VAL A 9 6.17 1.35 -15.24
C VAL A 9 4.69 1.76 -15.29
N VAL A 10 4.20 2.13 -16.47
CA VAL A 10 2.79 2.48 -16.71
C VAL A 10 1.87 1.27 -16.52
N GLU A 11 2.26 0.10 -17.03
CA GLU A 11 1.50 -1.14 -16.83
C GLU A 11 1.52 -1.57 -15.37
N LEU A 12 2.65 -1.42 -14.67
CA LEU A 12 2.76 -1.72 -13.25
C LEU A 12 1.82 -0.83 -12.43
N GLU A 13 1.84 0.49 -12.66
CA GLU A 13 0.92 1.43 -12.02
C GLU A 13 -0.54 1.04 -12.25
N LYS A 14 -0.90 0.74 -13.50
CA LYS A 14 -2.25 0.32 -13.86
C LYS A 14 -2.64 -0.96 -13.12
N TRP A 15 -1.76 -1.95 -13.09
CA TRP A 15 -2.00 -3.21 -12.38
C TRP A 15 -2.21 -2.99 -10.88
N LEU A 16 -1.38 -2.17 -10.23
CA LEU A 16 -1.50 -1.84 -8.81
C LEU A 16 -2.87 -1.21 -8.51
N LYS A 17 -3.31 -0.26 -9.35
CA LYS A 17 -4.63 0.39 -9.23
C LYS A 17 -5.78 -0.60 -9.45
N GLU A 18 -5.69 -1.46 -10.46
CA GLU A 18 -6.72 -2.46 -10.77
C GLU A 18 -6.86 -3.49 -9.63
N ASN A 19 -5.74 -3.86 -8.99
CA ASN A 19 -5.68 -4.81 -7.87
C ASN A 19 -5.76 -4.15 -6.49
N CYS A 20 -6.04 -2.84 -6.44
CA CYS A 20 -6.32 -2.07 -5.23
C CYS A 20 -5.17 -2.03 -4.21
N TYR A 21 -3.93 -1.93 -4.69
CA TYR A 21 -2.79 -1.58 -3.85
C TYR A 21 -2.86 -0.10 -3.42
N PRO A 22 -2.38 0.24 -2.21
CA PRO A 22 -2.42 1.59 -1.66
C PRO A 22 -1.42 2.52 -2.37
N MET A 23 -1.90 3.38 -3.26
CA MET A 23 -1.05 4.28 -4.06
C MET A 23 -0.36 5.39 -3.25
N ASN A 24 -0.70 5.55 -1.97
CA ASN A 24 0.03 6.41 -1.03
C ASN A 24 1.28 5.74 -0.43
N SER A 25 1.51 4.45 -0.68
CA SER A 25 2.69 3.69 -0.25
C SER A 25 3.62 3.32 -1.41
N TYR A 26 3.24 3.64 -2.65
CA TYR A 26 3.99 3.29 -3.85
C TYR A 26 4.12 4.48 -4.80
N SER A 27 5.35 4.90 -5.08
CA SER A 27 5.71 5.92 -6.06
C SER A 27 6.07 5.23 -7.37
N ILE A 28 5.06 4.96 -8.20
CA ILE A 28 5.19 4.29 -9.48
C ILE A 28 4.63 5.22 -10.56
N ASN A 29 5.40 5.45 -11.62
CA ASN A 29 5.05 6.39 -12.68
C ASN A 29 4.95 7.87 -12.22
N GLY A 30 5.76 8.24 -11.22
CA GLY A 30 6.00 9.64 -10.86
C GLY A 30 5.01 10.26 -9.86
N ASN A 31 4.16 9.49 -9.17
CA ASN A 31 3.38 10.02 -8.06
C ASN A 31 4.27 10.23 -6.82
N ALA A 32 4.07 11.35 -6.12
CA ALA A 32 4.77 11.61 -4.86
C ALA A 32 4.16 10.81 -3.71
N ILE A 33 5.01 10.24 -2.86
CA ILE A 33 4.64 9.60 -1.60
C ILE A 33 5.50 10.16 -0.46
N TYR A 34 4.95 10.15 0.75
CA TYR A 34 5.70 10.58 1.94
C TYR A 34 6.55 9.43 2.52
N GLU A 35 6.03 8.21 2.44
CA GLU A 35 6.68 7.00 2.91
C GLU A 35 6.29 5.81 2.04
N GLY A 36 7.26 4.96 1.70
CA GLY A 36 7.03 3.72 0.96
C GLY A 36 8.05 3.49 -0.15
N PHE A 37 7.74 2.56 -1.04
CA PHE A 37 8.64 2.18 -2.13
C PHE A 37 8.34 2.92 -3.42
N GLY A 38 9.32 3.04 -4.30
CA GLY A 38 9.09 3.60 -5.62
C GLY A 38 10.02 3.06 -6.69
N LEU A 39 9.57 3.23 -7.94
CA LEU A 39 10.33 2.94 -9.15
C LEU A 39 10.35 4.19 -10.01
N GLU A 40 11.53 4.76 -10.20
CA GLU A 40 11.74 5.95 -11.03
C GLU A 40 12.78 5.70 -12.12
N ASN A 41 12.73 6.52 -13.18
CA ASN A 41 13.74 6.56 -14.23
C ASN A 41 14.53 7.87 -14.12
N ASN A 42 15.82 7.75 -13.85
CA ASN A 42 16.74 8.88 -13.79
C ASN A 42 17.74 8.81 -14.94
N GLY A 43 17.46 9.53 -16.02
CA GLY A 43 18.36 9.64 -17.17
C GLY A 43 18.59 8.32 -17.93
N GLY A 44 17.61 7.42 -17.93
CA GLY A 44 17.71 6.09 -18.56
C GLY A 44 18.11 4.97 -17.60
N LEU A 45 18.45 5.29 -16.35
CA LEU A 45 18.72 4.31 -15.30
C LEU A 45 17.52 4.20 -14.36
N PHE A 46 16.91 3.02 -14.30
CA PHE A 46 15.79 2.75 -13.42
C PHE A 46 16.27 2.47 -12.00
N GLN A 47 15.56 3.00 -11.01
CA GLN A 47 15.94 2.92 -9.59
C GLN A 47 14.76 2.44 -8.77
N TRP A 48 14.92 1.30 -8.10
CA TRP A 48 14.02 0.89 -7.03
C TRP A 48 14.50 1.53 -5.74
N PHE A 49 13.63 2.28 -5.06
CA PHE A 49 13.98 3.02 -3.87
C PHE A 49 12.95 2.84 -2.76
N TYR A 50 13.35 3.18 -1.54
CA TYR A 50 12.45 3.43 -0.42
C TYR A 50 12.60 4.88 0.01
N THR A 51 11.51 5.52 0.41
CA THR A 51 11.52 6.83 1.02
C THR A 51 10.76 6.83 2.33
N GLU A 52 11.25 7.59 3.31
CA GLU A 52 10.53 7.89 4.54
C GLU A 52 10.79 9.37 4.87
N ARG A 53 9.72 10.16 5.01
CA ARG A 53 9.78 11.58 5.39
C ARG A 53 10.66 12.43 4.46
N GLY A 54 10.72 12.05 3.19
CA GLY A 54 11.53 12.73 2.17
C GLY A 54 12.98 12.25 2.08
N ASP A 55 13.46 11.46 3.03
CA ASP A 55 14.75 10.79 2.91
C ASP A 55 14.60 9.61 1.97
N LYS A 56 15.30 9.64 0.84
CA LYS A 56 15.24 8.61 -0.21
C LYS A 56 16.51 7.78 -0.22
N GLN A 57 16.35 6.46 -0.19
CA GLN A 57 17.42 5.49 -0.37
C GLN A 57 17.15 4.64 -1.60
N THR A 58 18.05 4.70 -2.59
CA THR A 58 18.04 3.76 -3.71
C THR A 58 18.53 2.40 -3.23
N LEU A 59 17.75 1.36 -3.50
CA LEU A 59 17.99 -0.02 -3.07
C LEU A 59 18.57 -0.87 -4.20
N GLU A 60 18.14 -0.63 -5.44
CA GLU A 60 18.62 -1.34 -6.63
C GLU A 60 18.58 -0.46 -7.87
N TYR A 61 19.41 -0.81 -8.86
CA TYR A 61 19.50 -0.14 -10.16
C TYR A 61 19.27 -1.11 -11.30
N PHE A 62 18.66 -0.64 -12.39
CA PHE A 62 18.38 -1.44 -13.58
C PHE A 62 18.62 -0.62 -14.85
N ALA A 63 19.28 -1.24 -15.83
CA ALA A 63 19.54 -0.62 -17.13
C ALA A 63 18.33 -0.70 -18.09
N ASN A 64 17.34 -1.56 -17.78
CA ASN A 64 16.13 -1.69 -18.58
C ASN A 64 14.87 -1.69 -17.73
N GLU A 65 13.80 -1.17 -18.31
CA GLU A 65 12.51 -0.99 -17.64
C GLU A 65 11.89 -2.32 -17.23
N LYS A 66 11.98 -3.32 -18.11
CA LYS A 66 11.33 -4.61 -17.92
C LYS A 66 11.85 -5.32 -16.67
N GLU A 67 13.17 -5.41 -16.50
CA GLU A 67 13.78 -6.00 -15.30
C GLU A 67 13.41 -5.21 -14.04
N ALA A 68 13.39 -3.88 -14.11
CA ALA A 68 13.02 -3.04 -12.99
C ALA A 68 11.57 -3.27 -12.55
N VAL A 69 10.66 -3.40 -13.52
CA VAL A 69 9.23 -3.68 -13.30
C VAL A 69 9.01 -5.09 -12.77
N GLU A 70 9.70 -6.10 -13.33
CA GLU A 70 9.64 -7.48 -12.85
C GLU A 70 10.14 -7.58 -11.40
N TYR A 71 11.23 -6.88 -11.08
CA TYR A 71 11.77 -6.80 -9.72
C TYR A 71 10.78 -6.13 -8.76
N ALA A 72 10.25 -4.95 -9.13
CA ALA A 72 9.30 -4.21 -8.32
C ALA A 72 8.03 -5.05 -8.05
N LEU A 73 7.44 -5.65 -9.09
CA LEU A 73 6.27 -6.51 -8.97
C LEU A 73 6.53 -7.68 -8.03
N LYS A 74 7.69 -8.35 -8.15
CA LYS A 74 8.07 -9.44 -7.27
C LYS A 74 8.17 -8.98 -5.82
N LYS A 75 8.82 -7.84 -5.56
CA LYS A 75 8.97 -7.28 -4.21
C LYS A 75 7.62 -6.94 -3.58
N ILE A 76 6.78 -6.21 -4.32
CA ILE A 76 5.44 -5.81 -3.87
C ILE A 76 4.58 -7.03 -3.53
N LYS A 77 4.63 -8.09 -4.34
CA LYS A 77 3.83 -9.29 -4.09
C LYS A 77 4.38 -10.18 -2.98
N SER A 78 5.69 -10.12 -2.72
CA SER A 78 6.31 -10.86 -1.62
C SER A 78 6.04 -10.25 -0.25
N ASP A 79 5.58 -9.00 -0.21
CA ASP A 79 5.22 -8.31 1.03
C ASP A 79 3.74 -8.57 1.37
N GLU A 80 3.51 -9.32 2.45
CA GLU A 80 2.17 -9.64 2.97
C GLU A 80 1.40 -8.41 3.51
N HIS A 81 2.07 -7.27 3.65
CA HIS A 81 1.49 -6.00 4.08
C HIS A 81 1.17 -5.07 2.91
N ALA A 82 1.75 -5.32 1.72
CA ALA A 82 1.67 -4.43 0.58
C ALA A 82 0.24 -4.16 0.10
N ASN A 83 -0.68 -5.11 0.27
CA ASN A 83 -2.06 -4.99 -0.19
C ASN A 83 -3.04 -4.58 0.93
N ARG A 84 -2.55 -3.92 1.99
CA ARG A 84 -3.36 -3.42 3.11
C ARG A 84 -3.73 -1.96 2.89
N ASN A 85 -5.01 -1.70 2.66
CA ASN A 85 -5.55 -0.35 2.55
C ASN A 85 -5.97 0.16 3.93
N TYR A 86 -5.30 1.17 4.44
CA TYR A 86 -5.62 1.77 5.74
C TYR A 86 -7.00 2.43 5.73
N ILE A 87 -7.84 2.09 6.71
CA ILE A 87 -9.20 2.64 6.88
C ILE A 87 -9.23 3.66 8.01
N GLY A 88 -8.40 3.48 9.03
CA GLY A 88 -8.35 4.40 10.15
C GLY A 88 -7.78 3.79 11.42
N MET A 89 -7.67 4.66 12.43
CA MET A 89 -7.17 4.32 13.75
C MET A 89 -8.15 4.75 14.84
N TYR A 90 -8.38 3.85 15.79
CA TYR A 90 -9.48 3.91 16.73
C TYR A 90 -8.99 3.70 18.16
N LYS A 91 -9.49 4.52 19.08
CA LYS A 91 -9.22 4.39 20.52
C LYS A 91 -10.30 3.58 21.24
N SER A 92 -11.54 3.62 20.74
CA SER A 92 -12.68 2.94 21.34
C SER A 92 -12.79 1.51 20.83
N ASP A 93 -12.68 0.53 21.73
CA ASP A 93 -12.91 -0.88 21.41
C ASP A 93 -14.37 -1.12 20.93
N GLN A 94 -15.32 -0.27 21.33
CA GLN A 94 -16.71 -0.36 20.86
C GLN A 94 -16.84 0.07 19.39
N GLU A 95 -16.18 1.16 18.99
CA GLU A 95 -16.15 1.60 17.59
C GLU A 95 -15.47 0.53 16.71
N VAL A 96 -14.34 -0.03 17.18
CA VAL A 96 -13.66 -1.14 16.50
C VAL A 96 -14.62 -2.31 16.28
N LYS A 97 -15.33 -2.75 17.32
CA LYS A 97 -16.31 -3.86 17.20
C LYS A 97 -17.40 -3.57 16.19
N GLN A 98 -17.92 -2.33 16.14
CA GLN A 98 -18.95 -1.93 15.19
C GLN A 98 -18.45 -2.00 13.75
N ILE A 99 -17.28 -1.40 13.47
CA ILE A 99 -16.68 -1.41 12.12
C ILE A 99 -16.34 -2.82 11.67
N LEU A 100 -15.74 -3.64 12.54
CA LEU A 100 -15.41 -5.02 12.20
C LEU A 100 -16.66 -5.87 11.98
N SER A 101 -17.75 -5.62 12.73
CA SER A 101 -19.03 -6.29 12.49
C SER A 101 -19.58 -5.94 11.12
N GLU A 102 -19.48 -4.67 10.71
CA GLU A 102 -19.94 -4.21 9.41
C GLU A 102 -19.11 -4.79 8.27
N MET A 103 -17.77 -4.81 8.39
CA MET A 103 -16.89 -5.47 7.41
C MET A 103 -17.23 -6.96 7.25
N LYS A 104 -17.46 -7.68 8.36
CA LYS A 104 -17.88 -9.09 8.33
C LYS A 104 -19.20 -9.29 7.58
N LYS A 105 -20.22 -8.44 7.85
CA LYS A 105 -21.52 -8.53 7.15
C LYS A 105 -21.37 -8.33 5.64
N ARG A 106 -20.43 -7.48 5.23
CA ARG A 106 -20.13 -7.20 3.81
C ARG A 106 -19.18 -8.22 3.17
N GLY A 107 -18.70 -9.21 3.92
CA GLY A 107 -17.71 -10.18 3.43
C GLY A 107 -16.36 -9.55 3.09
N ILE A 108 -16.00 -8.46 3.75
CA ILE A 108 -14.74 -7.73 3.50
C ILE A 108 -13.64 -8.33 4.37
N GLU A 109 -12.57 -8.77 3.73
CA GLU A 109 -11.35 -9.22 4.41
C GLU A 109 -10.59 -8.01 4.98
N TYR A 110 -10.13 -8.13 6.23
CA TYR A 110 -9.48 -7.06 6.96
C TYR A 110 -8.33 -7.58 7.82
N TRP A 111 -7.44 -6.68 8.20
CA TRP A 111 -6.38 -6.90 9.19
C TRP A 111 -6.39 -5.78 10.22
N THR A 112 -6.01 -6.09 11.45
CA THR A 112 -5.93 -5.12 12.54
C THR A 112 -4.72 -5.37 13.41
N ASP A 113 -4.17 -4.31 13.98
CA ASP A 113 -3.22 -4.38 15.08
C ASP A 113 -3.46 -3.27 16.11
N LYS A 114 -2.74 -3.33 17.22
CA LYS A 114 -2.83 -2.36 18.31
C LYS A 114 -1.45 -1.79 18.60
N ILE A 115 -1.34 -0.46 18.55
CA ILE A 115 -0.06 0.26 18.72
C ILE A 115 -0.15 1.30 19.85
N PRO A 116 0.95 1.59 20.57
CA PRO A 116 1.00 2.64 21.58
C PRO A 116 1.25 4.01 20.94
N TYR A 117 0.22 4.58 20.29
CA TYR A 117 0.36 5.79 19.45
C TYR A 117 0.80 7.03 20.23
N GLY A 118 0.19 7.30 21.39
CA GLY A 118 0.54 8.42 22.28
C GLY A 118 1.34 8.00 23.51
N GLY A 119 2.06 6.88 23.43
CA GLY A 119 2.79 6.28 24.55
C GLY A 119 2.04 5.12 25.22
N MET A 120 2.58 4.61 26.33
CA MET A 120 2.14 3.35 26.97
C MET A 120 0.66 3.29 27.38
N ASN A 121 -0.02 4.44 27.50
CA ASN A 121 -1.41 4.54 27.91
C ASN A 121 -2.37 4.97 26.78
N ASP A 122 -1.88 5.26 25.57
CA ASP A 122 -2.71 5.61 24.41
C ASP A 122 -2.59 4.55 23.32
N TRP A 123 -3.17 3.38 23.62
CA TRP A 123 -3.26 2.30 22.66
C TRP A 123 -4.36 2.57 21.64
N ARG A 124 -4.03 2.40 20.37
CA ARG A 124 -4.99 2.56 19.27
C ARG A 124 -4.97 1.34 18.38
N THR A 125 -6.15 0.93 17.93
CA THR A 125 -6.31 -0.13 16.95
C THR A 125 -6.32 0.47 15.55
N ARG A 126 -5.42 0.03 14.70
CA ARG A 126 -5.46 0.35 13.27
C ARG A 126 -6.26 -0.72 12.55
N ILE A 127 -7.04 -0.30 11.57
CA ILE A 127 -7.84 -1.20 10.74
C ILE A 127 -7.45 -1.01 9.28
N PHE A 128 -7.22 -2.13 8.60
CA PHE A 128 -6.86 -2.19 7.19
C PHE A 128 -7.80 -3.14 6.47
N VAL A 129 -8.13 -2.82 5.22
CA VAL A 129 -8.88 -3.70 4.32
C VAL A 129 -7.93 -4.29 3.30
N ILE A 130 -8.08 -5.59 3.02
CA ILE A 130 -7.21 -6.29 2.09
C ILE A 130 -7.71 -6.11 0.66
N GLY A 131 -6.82 -5.64 -0.21
CA GLY A 131 -7.07 -5.48 -1.64
C GLY A 131 -8.37 -4.78 -1.97
N CYS A 132 -9.07 -5.30 -2.98
CA CYS A 132 -10.24 -4.64 -3.53
C CYS A 132 -11.49 -4.62 -2.64
N GLY A 133 -11.43 -5.22 -1.44
CA GLY A 133 -12.44 -4.99 -0.40
C GLY A 133 -12.63 -3.49 -0.09
N ILE A 134 -11.59 -2.67 -0.31
CA ILE A 134 -11.61 -1.22 -0.07
C ILE A 134 -12.71 -0.53 -0.88
N LYS A 135 -13.06 -1.05 -2.06
CA LYS A 135 -14.12 -0.50 -2.92
C LYS A 135 -15.49 -0.56 -2.23
N ASN A 136 -15.69 -1.52 -1.32
CA ASN A 136 -16.92 -1.75 -0.55
C ASN A 136 -16.85 -1.21 0.89
N ALA A 137 -15.74 -0.58 1.26
CA ALA A 137 -15.50 0.00 2.59
C ALA A 137 -15.22 1.51 2.53
N LYS A 138 -15.45 2.17 1.39
CA LYS A 138 -15.14 3.60 1.20
C LYS A 138 -15.84 4.50 2.23
N ASP A 139 -17.06 4.15 2.61
CA ASP A 139 -17.86 4.83 3.64
C ASP A 139 -17.34 4.62 5.06
N LEU A 140 -16.48 3.62 5.27
CA LEU A 140 -15.87 3.31 6.56
C LEU A 140 -14.50 4.00 6.73
N VAL A 141 -13.94 4.59 5.67
CA VAL A 141 -12.65 5.27 5.72
C VAL A 141 -12.78 6.53 6.57
N LYS A 142 -11.99 6.59 7.64
CA LYS A 142 -11.92 7.72 8.52
C LYS A 142 -11.02 8.78 7.89
N ASN A 143 -11.59 9.95 7.62
CA ASN A 143 -10.79 11.13 7.27
C ASN A 143 -10.10 11.64 8.53
N GLU A 144 -8.80 11.90 8.43
CA GLU A 144 -8.01 12.53 9.52
C GLU A 144 -8.29 14.02 9.65
#